data_AF-A0A1Z8WTD0-F1
#
_entry.id   AF-A0A1Z8WTD0-F1
#
_cell.length_a   1.000
_cell.length_b   1.000
_cell.length_c   1.000
_cell.angle_alpha   90.00
_cell.angle_beta   90.00
_cell.angle_gamma   90.00
#
_symmetry.space_group_name_H-M   'P 1'
#
loop_
_entity.id
_entity.type
_entity.pdbx_description
1 polymer ?
#
loop_
_entity_poly.entity_id
_entity_poly.type
_entity_poly.pdbx_seq_one_letter_code
_entity_poly.pdbx_strand_id
1 'polypeptide(L)'
;MKYLRKYIRQLLTEETIPAGQCYPFAVNMAKKSQVSDRNNLKKFKVVHGKVTDKFSGDSYNHAWVEKENLVFDDQTKFTKPGGIPRNVYYDLYQPQIFKEYTAAETIINCVNTKHAGPWK
;
A
#
# COMPACT_ATOMS: atom_id res chain seq x y z
N MET A 1 -17.96 22.19 5.26
CA MET A 1 -16.93 21.17 5.53
C MET A 1 -17.46 19.74 5.72
N LYS A 2 -18.55 19.48 6.46
CA LYS A 2 -19.14 18.13 6.65
C LYS A 2 -19.54 17.42 5.34
N TYR A 3 -20.11 18.16 4.39
CA TYR A 3 -20.58 17.62 3.10
C TYR A 3 -19.43 17.28 2.14
N LEU A 4 -18.35 18.07 2.13
CA LEU A 4 -17.16 17.78 1.33
C LEU A 4 -16.46 16.51 1.83
N ARG A 5 -16.37 16.31 3.16
CA ARG A 5 -15.86 15.06 3.75
C ARG A 5 -16.72 13.86 3.40
N LYS A 6 -18.05 14.00 3.42
CA LYS A 6 -18.98 12.95 3.01
C LYS A 6 -18.84 12.61 1.51
N TYR A 7 -18.67 13.64 0.66
CA TYR A 7 -18.45 13.49 -0.77
C TYR A 7 -17.09 12.84 -1.10
N ILE A 8 -16.01 13.23 -0.42
CA ILE A 8 -14.69 12.58 -0.55
C ILE A 8 -14.73 11.14 -0.04
N ARG A 9 -15.37 10.86 1.10
CA ARG A 9 -15.62 9.48 1.57
C ARG A 9 -16.47 8.67 0.60
N GLN A 10 -17.47 9.29 -0.04
CA GLN A 10 -18.29 8.65 -1.08
C GLN A 10 -17.55 8.44 -2.40
N LEU A 11 -16.52 9.24 -2.71
CA LEU A 11 -15.64 9.02 -3.86
C LEU A 11 -14.55 7.98 -3.56
N LEU A 12 -14.15 7.87 -2.29
CA LEU A 12 -13.29 6.82 -1.75
C LEU A 12 -14.10 5.60 -1.29
N THR A 13 -15.38 5.49 -1.70
CA THR A 13 -16.34 4.46 -1.28
C THR A 13 -15.64 3.16 -1.04
N GLU A 14 -15.52 2.89 0.25
CA GLU A 14 -15.31 1.62 0.91
C GLU A 14 -16.23 0.56 0.27
N GLU A 15 -15.89 0.06 -0.92
CA GLU A 15 -16.14 -1.36 -1.18
C GLU A 15 -15.33 -2.05 -0.10
N THR A 16 -15.98 -2.43 1.00
CA THR A 16 -15.44 -3.13 2.16
C THR A 16 -14.23 -3.98 1.76
N ILE A 17 -13.03 -3.40 1.83
CA ILE A 17 -11.83 -4.12 1.42
C ILE A 17 -11.57 -5.08 2.56
N PRO A 18 -11.65 -6.40 2.30
CA PRO A 18 -11.46 -7.36 3.38
C PRO A 18 -10.12 -7.08 4.06
N ALA A 19 -10.14 -6.99 5.39
CA ALA A 19 -8.93 -6.74 6.16
C ALA A 19 -7.83 -7.72 5.73
N GLY A 20 -6.67 -7.20 5.38
CA GLY A 20 -5.52 -8.00 4.92
C GLY A 20 -5.37 -8.19 3.41
N GLN A 21 -6.28 -7.71 2.55
CA GLN A 21 -6.07 -7.75 1.08
C GLN A 21 -4.92 -6.87 0.59
N CYS A 22 -4.47 -5.93 1.42
CA CYS A 22 -3.29 -5.11 1.17
C CYS A 22 -2.01 -5.93 0.96
N TYR A 23 -1.85 -7.04 1.70
CA TYR A 23 -0.67 -7.91 1.57
C TYR A 23 -0.65 -8.69 0.24
N PRO A 24 -1.70 -9.46 -0.15
CA PRO A 24 -1.76 -10.09 -1.47
C PRO A 24 -1.64 -9.10 -2.63
N PHE A 25 -2.23 -7.91 -2.50
CA PHE A 25 -2.11 -6.84 -3.50
C PHE A 25 -0.64 -6.44 -3.70
N ALA A 26 0.07 -6.12 -2.62
CA ALA A 26 1.46 -5.71 -2.69
C ALA A 26 2.37 -6.82 -3.26
N VAL A 27 2.14 -8.08 -2.87
CA VAL A 27 2.85 -9.24 -3.43
C VAL A 27 2.56 -9.41 -4.93
N ASN A 28 1.32 -9.24 -5.36
CA ASN A 28 0.96 -9.35 -6.78
C ASN A 28 1.61 -8.26 -7.61
N MET A 29 1.72 -7.04 -7.09
CA MET A 29 2.49 -5.97 -7.73
C MET A 29 3.98 -6.32 -7.80
N ALA A 30 4.57 -6.86 -6.72
CA ALA A 30 5.96 -7.29 -6.72
C ALA A 30 6.23 -8.38 -7.77
N LYS A 31 5.34 -9.38 -7.89
CA LYS A 31 5.43 -10.43 -8.94
C LYS A 31 5.39 -9.85 -10.35
N LYS A 32 4.57 -8.81 -10.57
CA LYS A 32 4.42 -8.11 -11.86
C LYS A 32 5.48 -7.03 -12.11
N SER A 33 6.36 -6.74 -11.14
CA SER A 33 7.41 -5.73 -11.30
C SER A 33 8.44 -6.14 -12.36
N GLN A 34 9.05 -5.13 -13.00
CA GLN A 34 10.11 -5.34 -13.98
C GLN A 34 11.33 -5.98 -13.31
N VAL A 35 11.95 -6.95 -13.97
CA VAL A 35 13.12 -7.68 -13.44
C VAL A 35 14.25 -6.73 -13.05
N SER A 36 14.46 -5.66 -13.83
CA SER A 36 15.46 -4.61 -13.57
C SER A 36 15.26 -3.84 -12.27
N ASP A 37 14.03 -3.84 -11.73
CA ASP A 37 13.67 -3.04 -10.55
C ASP A 37 13.60 -3.91 -9.29
N ARG A 38 13.62 -5.24 -9.44
CA ARG A 38 13.28 -6.19 -8.37
C ARG A 38 14.17 -6.15 -7.15
N ASN A 39 15.43 -5.74 -7.31
CA ASN A 39 16.42 -5.64 -6.23
C ASN A 39 16.74 -4.19 -5.85
N ASN A 40 15.91 -3.22 -6.25
CA ASN A 40 16.18 -1.80 -6.03
C ASN A 40 15.03 -1.10 -5.29
N LEU A 41 15.21 -0.89 -3.98
CA LEU A 41 14.24 -0.22 -3.10
C LEU A 41 13.85 1.20 -3.56
N LYS A 42 14.72 1.90 -4.30
CA LYS A 42 14.40 3.25 -4.82
C LYS A 42 13.46 3.21 -6.00
N LYS A 43 13.42 2.11 -6.74
CA LYS A 43 12.56 1.93 -7.90
C LYS A 43 11.26 1.25 -7.55
N PHE A 44 11.33 0.21 -6.72
CA PHE A 44 10.17 -0.55 -6.28
C PHE A 44 10.42 -1.11 -4.89
N LYS A 45 9.49 -0.85 -3.98
CA LYS A 45 9.48 -1.48 -2.66
C LYS A 45 8.07 -1.78 -2.19
N VAL A 46 7.92 -2.90 -1.51
CA VAL A 46 6.76 -3.20 -0.69
C VAL A 46 7.05 -2.72 0.72
N VAL A 47 6.12 -1.96 1.28
CA VAL A 47 6.26 -1.40 2.62
C VAL A 47 5.23 -2.05 3.52
N HIS A 48 5.67 -2.56 4.66
CA HIS A 48 4.82 -2.95 5.77
C HIS A 48 4.93 -1.88 6.85
N GLY A 49 3.78 -1.46 7.37
CA GLY A 49 3.72 -0.40 8.36
C GLY A 49 2.37 -0.31 9.02
N LYS A 50 2.14 0.83 9.63
CA LYS A 50 0.84 1.25 10.14
C LYS A 50 0.49 2.57 9.48
N VAL A 51 -0.74 2.70 9.04
CA VAL A 51 -1.27 3.96 8.50
C VAL A 51 -2.31 4.52 9.46
N THR A 52 -2.38 5.85 9.54
CA THR A 52 -3.36 6.59 10.33
C THR A 52 -4.13 7.52 9.40
N ASP A 53 -5.43 7.25 9.22
CA ASP A 53 -6.28 8.12 8.39
C ASP A 53 -6.43 9.50 9.05
N LYS A 54 -6.04 10.56 8.35
CA LYS A 54 -6.06 11.94 8.87
C LYS A 54 -7.46 12.44 9.21
N PHE A 55 -8.51 11.90 8.60
CA PHE A 55 -9.88 12.37 8.78
C PHE A 55 -10.64 11.61 9.87
N SER A 56 -10.46 10.29 9.98
CA SER A 56 -11.08 9.48 11.03
C SER A 56 -10.21 9.36 12.28
N GLY A 57 -8.88 9.43 12.14
CA GLY A 57 -7.92 9.15 13.21
C GLY A 57 -7.64 7.66 13.42
N ASP A 58 -8.31 6.79 12.66
CA ASP A 58 -8.15 5.34 12.80
C ASP A 58 -6.78 4.90 12.32
N SER A 59 -6.17 4.00 13.09
CA SER A 59 -4.84 3.45 12.79
C SER A 59 -4.89 1.94 12.63
N TYR A 60 -4.26 1.42 11.58
CA TYR A 60 -4.26 -0.02 11.29
C TYR A 60 -2.97 -0.46 10.59
N ASN A 61 -2.59 -1.72 10.82
CA ASN A 61 -1.46 -2.34 10.14
C ASN A 61 -1.79 -2.54 8.66
N HIS A 62 -0.85 -2.22 7.80
CA HIS A 62 -1.09 -2.13 6.37
C HIS A 62 0.15 -2.45 5.54
N ALA A 63 -0.10 -2.76 4.27
CA ALA A 63 0.94 -2.96 3.27
C ALA A 63 0.61 -2.19 1.99
N TRP A 64 1.60 -1.49 1.45
CA TRP A 64 1.47 -0.74 0.19
C TRP A 64 2.75 -0.88 -0.63
N VAL A 65 2.70 -0.40 -1.87
CA VAL A 65 3.85 -0.39 -2.78
C VAL A 65 4.26 1.04 -3.04
N GLU A 66 5.55 1.33 -2.90
CA GLU A 66 6.14 2.57 -3.41
C GLU A 66 6.94 2.25 -4.67
N LYS A 67 6.57 2.92 -5.76
CA LYS A 67 7.29 2.86 -7.02
C LYS A 67 7.61 4.28 -7.45
N GLU A 68 8.91 4.61 -7.47
CA GLU A 68 9.39 5.97 -7.71
C GLU A 68 8.74 6.96 -6.72
N ASN A 69 7.92 7.89 -7.20
CA ASN A 69 7.21 8.88 -6.38
C ASN A 69 5.72 8.58 -6.21
N LEU A 70 5.29 7.36 -6.54
CA LEU A 70 3.90 6.92 -6.47
C LEU A 70 3.72 5.83 -5.41
N VAL A 71 2.60 5.90 -4.72
CA VAL A 71 2.11 4.90 -3.78
C VAL A 71 0.94 4.17 -4.43
N PHE A 72 1.02 2.85 -4.45
CA PHE A 72 -0.05 1.97 -4.89
C PHE A 72 -0.57 1.20 -3.70
N ASP A 73 -1.88 1.29 -3.49
CA ASP A 73 -2.55 0.74 -2.33
C ASP A 73 -3.82 0.03 -2.79
N ASP A 74 -4.14 -1.10 -2.17
CA ASP A 74 -5.38 -1.83 -2.43
C ASP A 74 -6.60 -0.94 -2.14
N GLN A 75 -6.50 -0.08 -1.11
CA GLN A 75 -7.52 0.90 -0.71
C GLN A 75 -7.90 1.90 -1.78
N THR A 76 -6.97 2.22 -2.66
CA THR A 76 -7.18 3.24 -3.67
C THR A 76 -7.09 2.69 -5.08
N LYS A 77 -6.98 1.37 -5.26
CA LYS A 77 -6.76 0.78 -6.59
C LYS A 77 -7.88 1.08 -7.59
N PHE A 78 -9.13 1.17 -7.14
CA PHE A 78 -10.28 1.42 -8.02
C PHE A 78 -10.44 2.91 -8.34
N THR A 79 -10.11 3.78 -7.39
CA THR A 79 -10.25 5.25 -7.55
C THR A 79 -9.00 5.89 -8.15
N LYS A 80 -7.84 5.27 -7.93
CA LYS A 80 -6.50 5.71 -8.35
C LYS A 80 -5.65 4.50 -8.81
N PRO A 81 -6.03 3.82 -9.90
CA PRO A 81 -5.29 2.65 -10.40
C PRO A 81 -3.85 2.97 -10.84
N GLY A 82 -3.59 4.24 -11.22
CA GLY A 82 -2.26 4.73 -11.56
C GLY A 82 -1.37 5.08 -10.36
N GLY A 83 -1.84 4.86 -9.13
CA GLY A 83 -1.15 5.25 -7.90
C GLY A 83 -1.44 6.68 -7.48
N ILE A 84 -0.99 7.01 -6.28
CA ILE A 84 -1.15 8.32 -5.62
C ILE A 84 0.24 8.92 -5.41
N PRO A 85 0.46 10.21 -5.71
CA PRO A 85 1.70 10.87 -5.36
C PRO A 85 2.07 10.66 -3.88
N ARG A 86 3.31 10.26 -3.60
CA ARG A 86 3.75 9.87 -2.25
C ARG A 86 3.47 10.95 -1.21
N ASN A 87 3.73 12.21 -1.55
CA ASN A 87 3.43 13.35 -0.67
C ASN A 87 1.94 13.45 -0.31
N VAL A 88 1.04 13.20 -1.27
CA VAL A 88 -0.41 13.21 -1.05
C VAL A 88 -0.82 12.03 -0.17
N TYR A 89 -0.32 10.82 -0.46
CA TYR A 89 -0.62 9.64 0.36
C TYR A 89 -0.15 9.84 1.80
N TYR A 90 1.06 10.37 2.01
CA TYR A 90 1.64 10.56 3.34
C TYR A 90 0.93 11.67 4.14
N ASP A 91 0.38 12.70 3.49
CA ASP A 91 -0.47 13.67 4.17
C ASP A 91 -1.81 13.05 4.62
N LEU A 92 -2.40 12.20 3.77
CA LEU A 92 -3.70 11.57 4.05
C LEU A 92 -3.64 10.47 5.10
N TYR A 93 -2.59 9.64 5.07
CA TYR A 93 -2.51 8.38 5.82
C TYR A 93 -1.36 8.29 6.82
N GLN A 94 -0.55 9.34 6.96
CA GLN A 94 0.48 9.49 8.02
C GLN A 94 1.23 8.19 8.36
N PRO A 95 1.83 7.52 7.36
CA PRO A 95 2.35 6.17 7.54
C PRO A 95 3.54 6.14 8.51
N GLN A 96 3.52 5.15 9.41
CA GLN A 96 4.66 4.71 10.19
C GLN A 96 5.24 3.44 9.56
N ILE A 97 6.44 3.55 9.01
CA ILE A 97 7.12 2.44 8.30
C ILE A 97 7.73 1.50 9.33
N PHE A 98 7.43 0.20 9.22
CA PHE A 98 8.05 -0.84 10.05
C PHE A 98 9.16 -1.57 9.29
N LYS A 99 8.89 -1.95 8.03
CA LYS A 99 9.85 -2.68 7.20
C LYS A 99 9.60 -2.41 5.73
N GLU A 100 10.68 -2.38 4.96
CA GLU A 100 10.66 -2.23 3.51
C GLU A 100 11.31 -3.45 2.88
N TYR A 101 10.75 -3.89 1.76
CA TYR A 101 11.23 -5.06 1.03
C TYR A 101 11.35 -4.71 -0.45
N THR A 102 12.44 -5.15 -1.07
CA THR A 102 12.53 -5.21 -2.52
C THR A 102 11.50 -6.19 -3.07
N ALA A 103 11.14 -6.06 -4.35
CA ALA A 103 10.18 -7.00 -4.95
C ALA A 103 10.68 -8.45 -4.88
N ALA A 104 11.99 -8.68 -5.02
CA ALA A 104 12.59 -10.00 -4.89
C ALA A 104 12.41 -10.56 -3.47
N GLU A 105 12.71 -9.79 -2.43
CA GLU A 105 12.51 -10.19 -1.04
C GLU A 105 11.04 -10.46 -0.74
N THR A 106 10.12 -9.63 -1.24
CA THR A 106 8.67 -9.85 -1.13
C THR A 106 8.26 -11.20 -1.72
N ILE A 107 8.74 -11.54 -2.92
CA ILE A 107 8.41 -12.80 -3.59
C ILE A 107 9.00 -13.97 -2.80
N ILE A 108 10.26 -13.89 -2.38
CA ILE A 108 10.96 -14.93 -1.61
C ILE A 108 10.25 -15.16 -0.27
N ASN A 109 9.93 -14.11 0.47
CA ASN A 109 9.22 -14.20 1.74
C ASN A 109 7.83 -14.82 1.58
N CYS A 110 7.10 -14.44 0.53
CA CYS A 110 5.80 -15.03 0.22
C CYS A 110 5.90 -16.54 -0.05
N VAL A 111 6.93 -16.98 -0.77
CA VAL A 111 7.15 -18.41 -1.08
C VAL A 111 7.56 -19.17 0.18
N ASN A 112 8.50 -18.63 0.95
CA ASN A 112 9.04 -19.29 2.14
C ASN A 112 8.00 -19.43 3.25
N THR A 113 7.17 -18.41 3.45
CA THR A 113 6.16 -18.40 4.51
C THR A 113 4.81 -18.96 4.08
N LYS A 114 4.58 -19.11 2.76
CA LYS A 114 3.31 -19.52 2.15
C LYS A 114 2.14 -18.55 2.44
N HIS A 115 2.42 -17.33 2.88
CA HIS A 115 1.42 -16.27 3.00
C HIS A 115 1.98 -14.91 2.54
N ALA A 116 1.09 -13.98 2.17
CA ALA A 116 1.45 -12.70 1.58
C ALA A 116 1.98 -11.65 2.58
N GLY A 117 1.97 -11.97 3.87
CA GLY A 117 2.34 -11.08 4.96
C GLY A 117 1.28 -11.05 6.07
N PRO A 118 1.50 -10.27 7.14
CA PRO A 118 2.77 -9.61 7.46
C PRO A 118 3.87 -10.63 7.78
N TRP A 119 5.10 -10.36 7.35
CA TRP A 119 6.26 -11.20 7.69
C TRP A 119 7.03 -10.62 8.88
N LYS A 120 7.83 -11.46 9.55
CA LYS A 120 8.73 -11.02 10.63
C LYS A 120 9.94 -10.26 10.08
#